data_AF-A0A1S0YKT9-F1
#
_entry.id   AF-A0A1S0YKT9-F1
#
_cell.length_a   1.000
_cell.length_b   1.000
_cell.length_c   1.000
_cell.angle_alpha   90.00
_cell.angle_beta   90.00
_cell.angle_gamma   90.00
#
_symmetry.space_group_name_H-M   'P 1'
#
loop_
_entity.id
_entity.type
_entity.pdbx_description
1 polymer ?
#
loop_
_entity_poly.entity_id
_entity_poly.type
_entity_poly.pdbx_seq_one_letter_code
_entity_poly.pdbx_strand_id
1 'polypeptide(L)'
;MTTAAALVALAAGSDGTAGAQGLSSSVDLAQYIDVDRVGQLNSTVLGGASVDAAKQRTTQSGIMVDLPEGAQPLPAAEAKDAVVGLWQANQSKAMTLELRGDGTLTYDDGCNSGNGTYHIDEKGLLQVGDLSETRVMCDTATMDNANELKALLRAHPAVYQLDSGLALGSQGKAIEFVAE
;
A
#
# COMPACT_ATOMS: atom_id res chain seq x y z
N MET A 1 -22.07 13.86 66.09
CA MET A 1 -21.53 12.49 66.07
C MET A 1 -20.73 12.41 64.78
N THR A 2 -19.45 12.79 64.68
CA THR A 2 -18.25 12.26 65.39
C THR A 2 -18.23 10.75 65.29
N THR A 3 -17.35 10.14 64.50
CA THR A 3 -15.97 9.84 64.90
C THR A 3 -14.93 9.92 63.77
N ALA A 4 -13.71 10.29 64.18
CA ALA A 4 -12.47 10.32 63.43
C ALA A 4 -11.50 9.25 63.95
N ALA A 5 -10.54 8.81 63.12
CA ALA A 5 -9.17 8.36 63.44
C ALA A 5 -8.57 7.71 62.16
N ALA A 6 -7.27 7.69 61.86
CA ALA A 6 -6.08 8.49 62.14
C ALA A 6 -4.95 7.91 61.22
N LEU A 7 -3.89 8.69 61.04
CA LEU A 7 -2.76 8.57 60.10
C LEU A 7 -1.88 7.31 60.23
N VAL A 8 -1.24 6.90 59.11
CA VAL A 8 0.21 6.57 59.05
C VAL A 8 0.75 6.90 57.65
N ALA A 9 1.74 7.80 57.59
CA ALA A 9 2.61 8.00 56.43
C ALA A 9 3.92 7.23 56.67
N LEU A 10 4.39 6.49 55.67
CA LEU A 10 5.74 5.92 55.60
C LEU A 10 6.24 6.08 54.16
N ALA A 11 7.16 7.03 53.96
CA ALA A 11 7.98 7.12 52.76
C ALA A 11 9.21 6.21 52.94
N ALA A 12 9.54 5.44 51.91
CA ALA A 12 10.89 4.95 51.65
C ALA A 12 11.02 4.69 50.15
N GLY A 13 11.87 5.47 49.48
CA GLY A 13 12.26 5.22 48.10
C GLY A 13 13.22 4.04 47.99
N SER A 14 13.41 3.57 46.77
CA SER A 14 14.70 3.14 46.23
C SER A 14 14.52 2.78 44.76
N ASP A 15 15.50 3.23 43.97
CA ASP A 15 15.62 3.05 42.53
C ASP A 15 15.46 1.58 42.10
N GLY A 16 14.46 1.33 41.26
CA GLY A 16 14.24 0.05 40.59
C GLY A 16 15.09 -0.04 39.35
N THR A 17 16.15 -0.85 39.41
CA THR A 17 16.95 -1.27 38.27
C THR A 17 16.14 -2.17 37.33
N ALA A 18 16.34 -1.94 36.03
CA ALA A 18 15.59 -2.55 34.94
C ALA A 18 15.75 -4.08 34.87
N GLY A 19 14.62 -4.79 34.87
CA GLY A 19 14.54 -6.15 34.36
C GLY A 19 14.45 -6.14 32.84
N ALA A 20 15.40 -6.78 32.17
CA ALA A 20 15.34 -7.05 30.74
C ALA A 20 14.25 -8.10 30.47
N GLN A 21 13.22 -7.71 29.71
CA GLN A 21 12.30 -8.63 29.07
C GLN A 21 12.48 -8.46 27.56
N GLY A 22 12.83 -9.56 26.89
CA GLY A 22 13.11 -9.59 25.46
C GLY A 22 11.90 -9.18 24.63
N LEU A 23 12.16 -8.42 23.57
CA LEU A 23 11.18 -8.04 22.57
C LEU A 23 11.49 -8.77 21.27
N SER A 24 10.82 -9.89 21.08
CA SER A 24 10.41 -10.36 19.76
C SER A 24 9.21 -9.52 19.35
N SER A 25 9.37 -8.64 18.36
CA SER A 25 8.32 -8.13 17.47
C SER A 25 8.99 -7.26 16.40
N SER A 26 8.55 -7.43 15.16
CA SER A 26 8.81 -6.52 14.03
C SER A 26 8.81 -5.07 14.50
N VAL A 27 9.95 -4.40 14.35
CA VAL A 27 10.11 -2.99 14.70
C VAL A 27 9.25 -2.18 13.75
N ASP A 28 8.07 -1.79 14.21
CA ASP A 28 7.27 -0.75 13.59
C ASP A 28 8.01 0.57 13.84
N LEU A 29 8.85 0.95 12.87
CA LEU A 29 9.75 2.10 13.01
C LEU A 29 8.97 3.41 13.24
N ALA A 30 7.67 3.43 12.91
CA ALA A 30 6.76 4.53 13.18
C ALA A 30 6.39 4.67 14.68
N GLN A 31 6.55 3.62 15.49
CA GLN A 31 6.28 3.68 16.95
C GLN A 31 7.51 4.12 17.76
N TYR A 32 8.72 3.98 17.22
CA TYR A 32 9.96 4.36 17.91
C TYR A 32 10.43 5.77 17.54
N ILE A 33 10.00 6.27 16.38
CA ILE A 33 10.23 7.63 15.98
C ILE A 33 9.05 8.47 16.49
N ASP A 34 9.25 9.07 17.67
CA ASP A 34 8.43 10.19 18.11
C ASP A 34 8.65 11.34 17.11
N VAL A 35 7.80 11.40 16.08
CA VAL A 35 7.85 12.39 14.99
C VAL A 35 7.74 13.82 15.51
N ASP A 36 7.15 14.01 16.69
CA ASP A 36 7.08 15.29 17.40
C ASP A 36 8.45 15.70 17.94
N ARG A 37 9.21 14.75 18.54
CA ARG A 37 10.60 14.95 18.97
C ARG A 37 11.57 15.10 17.82
N VAL A 38 11.40 14.38 16.72
CA VAL A 38 12.28 14.53 15.55
C VAL A 38 12.06 15.86 14.84
N GLY A 39 10.84 16.40 14.86
CA GLY A 39 10.54 17.76 14.39
C GLY A 39 11.25 18.87 15.19
N GLN A 40 11.72 18.59 16.41
CA GLN A 40 12.48 19.54 17.23
C GLN A 40 14.01 19.37 17.13
N LEU A 41 14.51 18.40 16.37
CA LEU A 41 15.95 18.23 16.17
C LEU A 41 16.45 19.19 15.07
N ASN A 42 17.48 19.97 15.41
CA ASN A 42 18.05 20.95 14.50
C ASN A 42 18.70 20.26 13.28
N SER A 43 18.51 20.86 12.10
CA SER A 43 18.91 20.42 10.75
C SER A 43 20.38 19.95 10.57
N THR A 44 21.25 20.23 11.54
CA THR A 44 22.68 19.88 11.53
C THR A 44 22.95 18.42 11.89
N VAL A 45 22.04 17.74 12.61
CA VAL A 45 22.25 16.35 13.08
C VAL A 45 21.72 15.30 12.09
N LEU A 46 20.69 15.63 11.31
CA LEU A 46 20.03 14.72 10.37
C LEU A 46 20.51 14.85 8.91
N GLY A 47 21.62 15.55 8.68
CA GLY A 47 22.20 15.69 7.34
C GLY A 47 21.27 16.33 6.30
N GLY A 48 20.32 17.17 6.72
CA GLY A 48 19.41 17.89 5.83
C GLY A 48 18.21 17.09 5.29
N ALA A 49 17.98 15.85 5.73
CA ALA A 49 16.72 15.16 5.41
C ALA A 49 15.62 15.67 6.35
N SER A 50 14.73 16.54 5.86
CA SER A 50 13.57 16.97 6.64
C SER A 50 12.62 15.79 6.87
N VAL A 51 11.97 15.78 8.03
CA VAL A 51 10.86 14.85 8.33
C VAL A 51 9.76 14.95 7.28
N ASP A 52 9.55 16.13 6.71
CA ASP A 52 8.64 16.37 5.59
C ASP A 52 9.12 15.70 4.30
N ALA A 53 10.43 15.69 4.01
CA ALA A 53 10.99 14.96 2.87
C ALA A 53 10.92 13.44 3.08
N ALA A 54 11.07 12.97 4.32
CA ALA A 54 10.87 11.55 4.66
C ALA A 54 9.39 11.15 4.50
N LYS A 55 8.46 12.01 4.96
CA LYS A 55 7.01 11.82 4.80
C LYS A 55 6.56 11.92 3.33
N GLN A 56 7.13 12.85 2.57
CA GLN A 56 6.89 12.98 1.12
C GLN A 56 7.44 11.81 0.33
N ARG A 57 8.61 11.26 0.70
CA ARG A 57 9.13 10.03 0.07
C ARG A 57 8.24 8.82 0.36
N THR A 58 7.69 8.70 1.57
CA THR A 58 6.72 7.63 1.87
C THR A 58 5.38 7.80 1.13
N THR A 59 5.02 8.99 0.66
CA THR A 59 3.81 9.22 -0.15
C THR A 59 4.05 9.26 -1.67
N GLN A 60 5.30 9.40 -2.14
CA GLN A 60 5.65 9.49 -3.57
C GLN A 60 6.28 8.22 -4.15
N SER A 61 6.49 7.18 -3.35
CA SER A 61 7.17 5.95 -3.83
C SER A 61 6.22 4.84 -4.27
N GLY A 62 4.90 5.09 -4.28
CA GLY A 62 3.89 4.12 -4.69
C GLY A 62 3.56 4.20 -6.18
N ILE A 63 2.99 3.11 -6.71
CA ILE A 63 2.50 3.01 -8.09
C ILE A 63 1.06 3.48 -8.22
N MET A 64 0.35 3.67 -7.10
CA MET A 64 -0.99 4.23 -7.09
C MET A 64 -0.99 5.74 -7.25
N VAL A 65 -1.87 6.23 -8.12
CA VAL A 65 -2.18 7.65 -8.30
C VAL A 65 -3.60 7.96 -7.82
N ASP A 66 -3.90 9.25 -7.66
CA ASP A 66 -5.27 9.69 -7.49
C ASP A 66 -6.07 9.45 -8.78
N LEU A 67 -7.26 8.88 -8.64
CA LEU A 67 -8.16 8.76 -9.78
C LEU A 67 -8.58 10.18 -10.23
N PRO A 68 -8.55 10.50 -11.54
CA PRO A 68 -8.91 11.84 -12.01
C PRO A 68 -10.29 12.28 -11.56
N GLU A 69 -10.44 13.55 -11.18
CA GLU A 69 -11.73 14.09 -10.78
C GLU A 69 -12.76 13.95 -11.90
N GLY A 70 -13.90 13.34 -11.58
CA GLY A 70 -14.98 13.10 -12.55
C GLY A 70 -14.80 11.87 -13.44
N ALA A 71 -13.72 11.09 -13.27
CA ALA A 71 -13.58 9.81 -13.96
C ALA A 71 -14.72 8.86 -13.58
N GLN A 72 -15.40 8.31 -14.59
CA GLN A 72 -16.49 7.36 -14.41
C GLN A 72 -16.01 5.96 -14.79
N PRO A 73 -16.35 4.92 -14.01
CA PRO A 73 -16.02 3.56 -14.37
C PRO A 73 -16.77 3.17 -15.65
N LEU A 74 -16.12 2.36 -16.48
CA LEU A 74 -16.70 1.83 -17.70
C LEU A 74 -17.92 0.94 -17.38
N PRO A 75 -18.98 1.02 -18.20
CA PRO A 75 -20.06 0.04 -18.16
C PRO A 75 -19.52 -1.38 -18.38
N ALA A 76 -20.19 -2.39 -17.81
CA ALA A 76 -19.71 -3.77 -17.83
C ALA A 76 -19.38 -4.32 -19.24
N ALA A 77 -20.14 -3.95 -20.27
CA ALA A 77 -19.86 -4.39 -21.64
C ALA A 77 -18.56 -3.79 -22.18
N GLU A 78 -18.37 -2.48 -22.00
CA GLU A 78 -17.16 -1.77 -22.44
C GLU A 78 -15.94 -2.21 -21.63
N ALA A 79 -16.10 -2.41 -20.32
CA ALA A 79 -15.05 -2.91 -19.45
C ALA A 79 -14.55 -4.31 -19.89
N LYS A 80 -15.44 -5.20 -20.33
CA LYS A 80 -15.08 -6.55 -20.81
C LYS A 80 -14.14 -6.50 -22.02
N ASP A 81 -14.43 -5.63 -22.97
CA ASP A 81 -13.62 -5.51 -24.18
C ASP A 81 -12.34 -4.71 -23.90
N ALA A 82 -12.43 -3.63 -23.12
CA ALA A 82 -11.33 -2.72 -22.85
C ALA A 82 -10.20 -3.34 -22.03
N VAL A 83 -10.49 -4.27 -21.11
CA VAL A 83 -9.43 -4.88 -20.28
C VAL A 83 -8.58 -5.90 -21.04
N VAL A 84 -9.07 -6.49 -22.13
CA VAL A 84 -8.35 -7.57 -22.81
C VAL A 84 -7.10 -7.01 -23.51
N GLY A 85 -5.92 -7.48 -23.11
CA GLY A 85 -4.65 -7.02 -23.66
C GLY A 85 -3.47 -7.23 -22.73
N LEU A 86 -2.30 -6.82 -23.21
CA LEU A 86 -1.07 -6.69 -22.42
C LEU A 86 -0.89 -5.21 -22.04
N TRP A 87 -0.73 -4.98 -20.75
CA TRP A 87 -0.76 -3.66 -20.13
C TRP A 87 0.50 -3.45 -19.30
N GLN A 88 1.18 -2.33 -19.52
CA GLN A 88 2.31 -1.89 -18.70
C GLN A 88 1.88 -0.78 -17.76
N ALA A 89 2.26 -0.85 -16.48
CA ALA A 89 1.93 0.21 -15.53
C ALA A 89 2.71 1.51 -15.83
N ASN A 90 2.01 2.65 -15.84
CA ASN A 90 2.62 3.96 -16.13
C ASN A 90 3.73 4.31 -15.14
N GLN A 91 3.55 3.97 -13.88
CA GLN A 91 4.50 4.28 -12.80
C GLN A 91 5.63 3.24 -12.66
N SER A 92 5.56 2.11 -13.39
CA SER A 92 6.59 1.06 -13.32
C SER A 92 6.67 0.24 -14.61
N LYS A 93 7.78 0.39 -15.34
CA LYS A 93 8.05 -0.41 -16.56
C LYS A 93 8.33 -1.89 -16.28
N ALA A 94 8.63 -2.23 -15.02
CA ALA A 94 8.83 -3.61 -14.61
C ALA A 94 7.50 -4.33 -14.32
N MET A 95 6.39 -3.58 -14.29
CA MET A 95 5.08 -4.13 -13.97
C MET A 95 4.21 -4.27 -15.21
N THR A 96 3.75 -5.49 -15.45
CA THR A 96 2.88 -5.82 -16.57
C THR A 96 1.71 -6.68 -16.11
N LEU A 97 0.60 -6.57 -16.84
CA LEU A 97 -0.64 -7.27 -16.60
C LEU A 97 -1.20 -7.71 -17.95
N GLU A 98 -1.35 -9.01 -18.17
CA GLU A 98 -2.02 -9.56 -19.34
C GLU A 98 -3.37 -10.14 -18.92
N LEU A 99 -4.43 -9.59 -19.48
CA LEU A 99 -5.79 -10.08 -19.33
C LEU A 99 -6.21 -10.69 -20.67
N ARG A 100 -6.36 -12.01 -20.72
CA ARG A 100 -6.75 -12.74 -21.93
C ARG A 100 -8.26 -12.92 -22.01
N GLY A 101 -8.81 -12.89 -23.22
CA GLY A 101 -10.25 -13.07 -23.45
C GLY A 101 -10.85 -14.40 -22.98
N ASP A 102 -10.03 -15.37 -22.55
CA ASP A 102 -10.47 -16.62 -21.94
C ASP A 102 -10.63 -16.53 -20.40
N GLY A 103 -10.39 -15.36 -19.80
CA GLY A 103 -10.45 -15.13 -18.36
C GLY A 103 -9.13 -15.43 -17.63
N THR A 104 -8.03 -15.63 -18.36
CA THR A 104 -6.70 -15.80 -17.75
C THR A 104 -6.08 -14.44 -17.42
N LEU A 105 -5.58 -14.29 -16.20
CA LEU A 105 -4.74 -13.18 -15.78
C LEU A 105 -3.29 -13.68 -15.62
N THR A 106 -2.33 -13.04 -16.25
CA THR A 106 -0.90 -13.17 -15.90
C THR A 106 -0.32 -11.81 -15.58
N TYR A 107 0.65 -11.75 -14.67
CA TYR A 107 1.24 -10.48 -14.26
C TYR A 107 2.72 -10.63 -13.93
N ASP A 108 3.45 -9.52 -14.06
CA ASP A 108 4.74 -9.28 -13.44
C ASP A 108 4.57 -8.07 -12.51
N ASP A 109 4.86 -8.22 -11.22
CA ASP A 109 4.76 -7.14 -10.25
C ASP A 109 6.11 -6.42 -10.03
N GLY A 110 7.07 -6.61 -10.95
CA GLY A 110 8.43 -6.11 -10.87
C GLY A 110 9.34 -6.87 -9.91
N CYS A 111 8.77 -7.67 -9.01
CA CYS A 111 9.50 -8.59 -8.15
C CYS A 111 9.23 -10.05 -8.50
N ASN A 112 7.96 -10.40 -8.64
CA ASN A 112 7.45 -11.73 -8.89
C ASN A 112 6.56 -11.75 -10.12
N SER A 113 6.61 -12.88 -10.81
CA SER A 113 5.65 -13.20 -11.88
C SER A 113 4.58 -14.12 -11.32
N GLY A 114 3.33 -13.92 -11.75
CA GLY A 114 2.21 -14.71 -11.29
C GLY A 114 1.09 -14.87 -12.32
N ASN A 115 0.06 -15.60 -11.91
CA ASN A 115 -1.15 -15.82 -12.67
C ASN A 115 -2.36 -16.03 -11.77
N GLY A 116 -3.54 -15.95 -12.39
CA GLY A 116 -4.82 -16.22 -11.79
C GLY A 116 -5.91 -16.24 -12.85
N THR A 117 -7.16 -16.17 -12.41
CA THR A 117 -8.32 -16.01 -13.28
C THR A 117 -9.01 -14.68 -13.00
N TYR A 118 -9.74 -14.18 -13.99
CA TYR A 118 -10.55 -12.99 -13.84
C TYR A 118 -11.86 -13.06 -14.62
N HIS A 119 -12.82 -12.22 -14.24
CA HIS A 119 -13.95 -11.84 -15.08
C HIS A 119 -14.42 -10.43 -14.75
N ILE A 120 -15.20 -9.81 -15.64
CA ILE A 120 -15.92 -8.57 -15.34
C ILE A 120 -17.35 -8.91 -14.93
N ASP A 121 -17.77 -8.44 -13.76
CA ASP A 121 -19.13 -8.65 -13.25
C ASP A 121 -20.17 -7.74 -13.92
N GLU A 122 -21.44 -7.87 -13.51
CA GLU A 122 -22.55 -7.07 -14.05
C GLU A 122 -22.44 -5.57 -13.73
N LYS A 123 -21.62 -5.20 -12.73
CA LYS A 123 -21.38 -3.82 -12.31
C LYS A 123 -20.14 -3.22 -12.98
N GLY A 124 -19.42 -3.99 -13.80
CA GLY A 124 -18.19 -3.55 -14.45
C GLY A 124 -16.95 -3.64 -13.57
N LEU A 125 -17.01 -4.37 -12.45
CA LEU A 125 -15.84 -4.59 -11.60
C LEU A 125 -15.03 -5.79 -12.06
N LEU A 126 -13.70 -5.66 -11.98
CA LEU A 126 -12.75 -6.72 -12.28
C LEU A 126 -12.65 -7.69 -11.10
N GLN A 127 -13.32 -8.84 -11.23
CA GLN A 127 -13.29 -9.91 -10.24
C GLN A 127 -12.09 -10.81 -10.48
N VAL A 128 -11.07 -10.68 -9.63
CA VAL A 128 -9.85 -11.49 -9.69
C VAL A 128 -9.95 -12.65 -8.70
N GLY A 129 -9.66 -13.86 -9.17
CA GLY A 129 -9.59 -15.07 -8.35
C GLY A 129 -8.30 -15.15 -7.52
N ASP A 130 -8.02 -16.35 -7.00
CA ASP A 130 -6.77 -16.59 -6.27
C ASP A 130 -5.56 -16.38 -7.18
N LEU A 131 -4.56 -15.66 -6.66
CA LEU A 131 -3.30 -15.40 -7.35
C LEU A 131 -2.24 -16.41 -6.91
N SER A 132 -1.52 -16.94 -7.88
CA SER A 132 -0.32 -17.77 -7.70
C SER A 132 0.90 -17.05 -8.25
N GLU A 133 2.01 -17.05 -7.52
CA GLU A 133 3.21 -16.30 -7.91
C GLU A 133 4.50 -16.98 -7.46
N THR A 134 5.61 -16.56 -8.07
CA THR A 134 6.94 -16.82 -7.52
C THR A 134 7.10 -16.14 -6.16
N ARG A 135 8.13 -16.53 -5.39
CA ARG A 135 8.44 -15.94 -4.08
C ARG A 135 9.91 -15.60 -3.97
N VAL A 136 10.37 -14.71 -4.84
CA VAL A 136 11.72 -14.15 -4.74
C VAL A 136 11.73 -12.97 -3.77
N MET A 137 12.90 -12.66 -3.24
CA MET A 137 13.10 -11.49 -2.39
C MET A 137 13.65 -10.34 -3.22
N CYS A 138 13.01 -9.18 -3.12
CA CYS A 138 13.45 -7.93 -3.76
C CYS A 138 13.74 -6.87 -2.69
N ASP A 139 14.18 -5.69 -3.12
CA ASP A 139 14.26 -4.55 -2.21
C ASP A 139 12.86 -4.13 -1.72
N THR A 140 12.82 -3.39 -0.60
CA THR A 140 11.58 -2.99 0.06
C THR A 140 10.66 -2.19 -0.85
N ALA A 141 11.18 -1.25 -1.65
CA ALA A 141 10.34 -0.40 -2.49
C ALA A 141 9.66 -1.22 -3.60
N THR A 142 10.39 -2.17 -4.21
CA THR A 142 9.81 -3.08 -5.21
C THR A 142 8.73 -3.97 -4.58
N MET A 143 8.98 -4.50 -3.37
CA MET A 143 7.96 -5.30 -2.67
C MET A 143 6.72 -4.50 -2.28
N ASP A 144 6.87 -3.25 -1.87
CA ASP A 144 5.75 -2.37 -1.52
C ASP A 144 4.88 -2.11 -2.75
N ASN A 145 5.48 -1.78 -3.89
CA ASN A 145 4.77 -1.62 -5.16
C ASN A 145 4.06 -2.92 -5.58
N ALA A 146 4.73 -4.07 -5.46
CA ALA A 146 4.13 -5.37 -5.75
C ALA A 146 2.89 -5.64 -4.88
N ASN A 147 2.95 -5.28 -3.60
CA ASN A 147 1.82 -5.39 -2.69
C ASN A 147 0.68 -4.43 -3.05
N GLU A 148 0.97 -3.22 -3.52
CA GLU A 148 -0.05 -2.27 -4.00
C GLU A 148 -0.84 -2.83 -5.18
N LEU A 149 -0.16 -3.38 -6.19
CA LEU A 149 -0.82 -4.02 -7.34
C LEU A 149 -1.75 -5.16 -6.89
N LYS A 150 -1.23 -6.06 -6.03
CA LYS A 150 -2.00 -7.20 -5.54
C LYS A 150 -3.17 -6.80 -4.66
N ALA A 151 -3.01 -5.76 -3.84
CA ALA A 151 -4.09 -5.20 -3.04
C ALA A 151 -5.19 -4.63 -3.92
N LEU A 152 -4.82 -3.89 -4.98
CA LEU A 152 -5.77 -3.35 -5.94
C LEU A 152 -6.55 -4.47 -6.65
N LEU A 153 -5.87 -5.49 -7.18
CA LEU A 153 -6.52 -6.63 -7.86
C LEU A 153 -7.50 -7.36 -6.94
N ARG A 154 -7.15 -7.56 -5.66
CA ARG A 154 -8.04 -8.18 -4.65
C ARG A 154 -9.19 -7.29 -4.21
N ALA A 155 -9.08 -5.97 -4.41
CA ALA A 155 -10.15 -5.03 -4.09
C ALA A 155 -11.25 -4.97 -5.17
N HIS A 156 -11.15 -5.82 -6.20
CA HIS A 156 -12.09 -5.92 -7.31
C HIS A 156 -12.29 -4.56 -8.00
N PRO A 157 -11.23 -4.01 -8.62
CA PRO A 157 -11.22 -2.62 -9.05
C PRO A 157 -12.21 -2.40 -10.19
N ALA A 158 -12.74 -1.18 -10.27
CA ALA A 158 -13.47 -0.75 -11.45
C ALA A 158 -12.48 -0.41 -12.57
N VAL A 159 -12.94 -0.56 -13.81
CA VAL A 159 -12.16 -0.26 -15.00
C VAL A 159 -12.49 1.16 -15.47
N TYR A 160 -11.47 1.95 -15.79
CA TYR A 160 -11.63 3.32 -16.29
C TYR A 160 -10.89 3.45 -17.62
N GLN A 161 -11.51 4.12 -18.59
CA GLN A 161 -10.83 4.54 -19.80
C GLN A 161 -10.22 5.92 -19.59
N LEU A 162 -8.93 6.04 -19.87
CA LEU A 162 -8.18 7.29 -19.89
C LEU A 162 -7.72 7.59 -21.33
N ASP A 163 -7.32 8.84 -21.59
CA ASP A 163 -6.72 9.23 -22.87
C ASP A 163 -5.38 8.49 -23.12
N SER A 164 -4.65 8.18 -22.04
CA SER A 164 -3.36 7.49 -22.06
C SER A 164 -3.48 5.96 -22.10
N GLY A 165 -4.66 5.40 -21.86
CA GLY A 165 -4.84 3.96 -21.75
C GLY A 165 -5.95 3.58 -20.78
N LEU A 166 -5.69 2.63 -19.90
CA LEU A 166 -6.67 2.09 -18.95
C LEU A 166 -6.24 2.46 -17.52
N ALA A 167 -7.18 2.56 -16.60
CA ALA A 167 -6.87 2.54 -15.17
C ALA A 167 -7.74 1.53 -14.43
N LEU A 168 -7.12 0.83 -13.47
CA LEU A 168 -7.83 0.01 -12.51
C LEU A 168 -7.94 0.82 -11.22
N GLY A 169 -9.15 1.11 -10.78
CA GLY A 169 -9.40 2.03 -9.68
C GLY A 169 -10.23 1.43 -8.54
N SER A 170 -9.87 1.78 -7.31
CA SER A 170 -10.61 1.45 -6.09
C SER A 170 -10.41 2.54 -5.04
N GLN A 171 -11.48 2.91 -4.33
CA GLN A 171 -11.44 3.88 -3.22
C GLN A 171 -10.76 5.23 -3.56
N GLY A 172 -10.97 5.73 -4.80
CA GLY A 172 -10.41 7.00 -5.27
C GLY A 172 -8.93 6.95 -5.64
N LYS A 173 -8.29 5.78 -5.57
CA LYS A 173 -6.93 5.53 -6.06
C LYS A 173 -6.96 4.61 -7.27
N ALA A 174 -5.94 4.69 -8.12
CA ALA A 174 -5.84 3.84 -9.29
C ALA A 174 -4.39 3.51 -9.65
N ILE A 175 -4.20 2.41 -10.36
CA ILE A 175 -2.98 2.19 -11.16
C ILE A 175 -3.36 2.40 -12.62
N GLU A 176 -2.62 3.28 -13.29
CA GLU A 176 -2.78 3.55 -14.71
C GLU A 176 -1.88 2.66 -15.55
N PHE A 177 -2.39 2.25 -16.70
CA PHE A 177 -1.74 1.34 -17.62
C PHE A 177 -1.80 1.86 -19.06
N VAL A 178 -0.74 1.59 -19.81
CA VAL A 178 -0.66 1.77 -21.27
C VAL A 178 -0.60 0.39 -21.93
N ALA A 179 -1.13 0.28 -23.15
CA ALA A 179 -0.95 -0.92 -23.95
C ALA A 179 0.54 -1.11 -24.29
N GLU A 180 1.04 -2.34 -24.15
CA GLU A 180 2.42 -2.70 -24.50
C GLU A 180 2.58 -3.06 -25.99
#